data_AF-A0A949XSN0-F1
#
_entry.id   AF-A0A949XSN0-F1
#
_cell.length_a   1.000
_cell.length_b   1.000
_cell.length_c   1.000
_cell.angle_alpha   90.00
_cell.angle_beta   90.00
_cell.angle_gamma   90.00
#
_symmetry.space_group_name_H-M   'P 1'
#
loop_
_entity.id
_entity.type
_entity.pdbx_description
1 polymer ?
#
loop_
_entity_poly.entity_id
_entity_poly.type
_entity_poly.pdbx_seq_one_letter_code
_entity_poly.pdbx_strand_id
1 'polypeptide(L)' 'MFNLSRLSVWWLRLGISIGRINLEMRSRNGRHERMHLTLKKEATRPAGANILQQQAKFDAFQQEFNSERPT' A
#
# COMPACT_ATOMS: atom_id res chain seq x y z
N MET A 1 -4.05 -29.46 -5.67
CA MET A 1 -5.30 -28.68 -5.58
C MET A 1 -4.95 -27.21 -5.34
N PHE A 2 -5.37 -26.29 -6.20
CA PHE A 2 -5.10 -24.86 -6.02
C PHE A 2 -5.94 -24.33 -4.85
N ASN A 3 -5.31 -24.01 -3.72
CA ASN A 3 -5.96 -23.43 -2.56
C ASN A 3 -6.26 -21.94 -2.80
N LEU A 4 -7.26 -21.67 -3.65
CA LEU A 4 -7.70 -20.32 -4.02
C LEU A 4 -8.80 -19.86 -3.07
N SER A 5 -8.59 -18.70 -2.44
CA SER A 5 -9.64 -18.06 -1.65
C SER A 5 -10.69 -17.42 -2.58
N ARG A 6 -11.86 -17.10 -2.03
CA ARG A 6 -12.90 -16.33 -2.77
C ARG A 6 -12.37 -15.03 -3.36
N LEU A 7 -11.46 -14.36 -2.65
CA LEU A 7 -10.79 -13.14 -3.12
C LEU A 7 -9.87 -13.43 -4.32
N SER A 8 -9.13 -14.54 -4.28
CA SER A 8 -8.28 -14.96 -5.40
C SER A 8 -9.10 -15.24 -6.66
N VAL A 9 -10.25 -15.89 -6.53
CA VAL A 9 -11.15 -16.13 -7.67
C VAL A 9 -11.71 -14.81 -8.22
N TRP A 10 -12.03 -13.86 -7.36
CA TRP A 10 -12.53 -12.55 -7.77
C TRP A 10 -11.49 -11.75 -8.56
N TRP A 11 -10.23 -11.72 -8.11
CA TRP A 11 -9.14 -11.07 -8.86
C TRP A 11 -8.90 -11.71 -10.23
N LEU A 12 -8.93 -13.04 -10.32
CA LEU A 12 -8.82 -13.73 -11.61
C LEU A 12 -9.96 -13.36 -12.56
N ARG A 13 -11.19 -13.17 -12.06
CA ARG A 13 -12.33 -12.69 -12.88
C ARG A 13 -12.15 -11.27 -13.40
N LEU A 14 -11.41 -10.42 -12.70
CA LEU A 14 -11.04 -9.08 -13.15
C LEU A 14 -9.84 -9.07 -14.11
N GLY A 15 -9.29 -10.24 -14.46
CA GLY A 15 -8.08 -10.36 -15.29
C GLY A 15 -6.77 -10.07 -14.53
N ILE A 16 -6.80 -10.05 -13.20
CA ILE A 16 -5.64 -9.77 -12.36
C ILE A 16 -4.91 -11.09 -12.04
N SER A 17 -3.67 -11.22 -12.55
CA SER A 17 -2.81 -12.36 -12.26
C SER A 17 -2.29 -12.33 -10.82
N ILE A 18 -2.43 -13.46 -10.12
CA ILE A 18 -2.00 -13.58 -8.72
C ILE A 18 -0.57 -14.09 -8.66
N GLY A 19 0.38 -13.18 -8.44
CA GLY A 19 1.75 -13.52 -8.10
C GLY A 19 1.90 -13.74 -6.59
N ARG A 20 2.38 -14.91 -6.17
CA ARG A 20 2.87 -15.10 -4.80
C ARG A 20 4.31 -14.61 -4.73
N ILE A 21 4.63 -13.79 -3.73
CA ILE A 21 5.98 -13.27 -3.54
C ILE A 21 6.87 -14.45 -3.12
N ASN A 22 7.89 -14.75 -3.91
CA ASN A 22 8.90 -15.76 -3.57
C ASN A 22 9.86 -15.20 -2.50
N LEU A 23 10.42 -16.06 -1.65
CA LEU A 23 11.25 -15.64 -0.50
C LEU A 23 12.42 -14.71 -0.89
N GLU A 24 13.00 -14.92 -2.06
CA GLU A 24 14.12 -14.12 -2.61
C GLU A 24 13.70 -12.70 -3.05
N MET A 25 12.40 -12.48 -3.28
CA MET A 25 11.86 -11.20 -3.71
C MET A 25 11.52 -10.26 -2.53
N ARG A 26 11.79 -10.68 -1.30
CA ARG A 26 11.57 -9.89 -0.07
C ARG A 26 12.38 -8.59 -0.07
N SER A 27 13.55 -8.56 -0.74
CA SER A 27 14.37 -7.34 -0.91
C SER A 27 13.63 -6.23 -1.68
N ARG A 28 12.72 -6.57 -2.61
CA ARG A 28 11.90 -5.58 -3.34
C ARG A 28 10.85 -4.90 -2.45
N ASN A 29 10.54 -5.45 -1.27
CA ASN A 29 9.62 -4.82 -0.32
C ASN A 29 10.24 -3.62 0.40
N GLY A 30 11.56 -3.43 0.36
CA GLY A 30 12.23 -2.34 1.07
C GLY A 30 11.71 -0.93 0.71
N ARG A 31 11.21 -0.74 -0.51
CA ARG A 31 10.53 0.51 -0.93
C ARG A 31 9.16 0.66 -0.26
N HIS A 32 8.39 -0.41 -0.19
CA HIS A 32 7.10 -0.46 0.51
C HIS A 32 7.28 -0.26 2.02
N GLU A 33 8.27 -0.92 2.63
CA GLU A 33 8.60 -0.69 4.04
C GLU A 33 8.98 0.77 4.31
N ARG A 34 9.82 1.38 3.47
CA ARG A 34 10.17 2.80 3.58
C ARG A 34 8.97 3.72 3.43
N MET A 35 8.09 3.44 2.46
CA MET A 35 6.83 4.16 2.28
C MET A 35 5.94 4.06 3.54
N HIS A 36 5.79 2.87 4.13
CA HIS A 36 5.01 2.70 5.36
C HIS A 36 5.63 3.45 6.55
N LEU A 37 6.96 3.52 6.63
CA LEU A 37 7.65 4.27 7.67
C LEU A 37 7.40 5.78 7.52
N THR A 38 7.50 6.33 6.32
CA THR A 38 7.22 7.76 6.07
C THR A 38 5.75 8.08 6.28
N LEU A 39 4.83 7.25 5.77
CA LEU A 39 3.39 7.39 6.00
C LEU A 39 3.06 7.48 7.49
N LYS A 40 3.64 6.59 8.31
CA LYS A 40 3.40 6.61 9.75
C LYS A 40 3.91 7.89 10.41
N LYS A 41 5.10 8.36 10.02
CA LYS A 41 5.69 9.59 10.57
C LYS A 41 4.90 10.83 10.16
N GLU A 42 4.50 10.93 8.90
CA GLU A 42 4.00 12.17 8.31
C GLU A 42 2.46 12.28 8.37
N ALA A 43 1.74 11.16 8.19
CA ALA A 43 0.27 11.19 8.08
C ALA A 43 -0.48 10.63 9.30
N THR A 44 0.18 9.91 10.21
CA THR A 44 -0.49 9.28 11.38
C THR A 44 -0.05 9.84 12.74
N ARG A 45 0.93 10.75 12.78
CA ARG A 45 1.49 11.29 14.04
C ARG A 45 1.73 12.82 13.93
N PRO A 46 0.87 13.66 14.53
CA PRO A 46 -0.39 13.31 15.17
C PRO A 46 -1.41 12.81 14.13
N ALA A 47 -2.34 11.94 14.55
CA ALA A 47 -3.49 11.58 13.73
C ALA A 47 -4.38 12.81 13.48
N GLY A 48 -5.25 12.76 12.47
CA GLY A 48 -6.34 13.72 12.31
C GLY A 48 -7.30 13.65 13.49
N ALA A 49 -7.96 14.75 13.83
CA ALA A 49 -8.88 14.77 14.97
C ALA A 49 -10.18 13.97 14.70
N ASN A 50 -10.46 13.67 13.43
CA ASN A 50 -11.57 12.83 13.00
C ASN A 50 -11.23 12.12 11.67
N ILE A 51 -12.13 11.25 11.20
CA ILE A 51 -11.94 10.45 9.98
C ILE A 51 -11.72 11.33 8.74
N LEU A 52 -12.46 12.44 8.59
CA LEU A 52 -12.32 13.34 7.44
C LEU A 52 -10.94 14.03 7.43
N GLN A 53 -10.47 14.49 8.58
CA GLN A 53 -9.15 15.10 8.70
C GLN A 53 -8.01 14.08 8.53
N GLN A 54 -8.20 12.84 8.96
CA GLN A 54 -7.24 11.76 8.72
C GLN A 54 -7.17 11.39 7.23
N GLN A 55 -8.31 11.39 6.54
CA GLN A 55 -8.36 11.16 5.10
C GLN A 55 -7.62 12.28 4.36
N ALA A 56 -7.86 13.56 4.71
CA ALA A 56 -7.14 14.68 4.12
C ALA A 56 -5.62 14.59 4.30
N LYS A 57 -5.14 14.11 5.47
CA LYS A 57 -3.71 13.83 5.69
C LYS A 57 -3.18 12.72 4.79
N PHE A 58 -3.96 11.68 4.54
CA PHE A 58 -3.58 10.61 3.62
C PHE A 58 -3.60 11.06 2.15
N ASP A 59 -4.57 11.88 1.76
CA ASP A 59 -4.66 12.42 0.40
C ASP A 59 -3.45 13.31 0.08
N ALA A 60 -3.06 14.19 1.02
CA ALA A 60 -1.86 15.01 0.90
C ALA A 60 -0.58 14.16 0.79
N PHE A 61 -0.43 13.15 1.65
CA PHE A 61 0.71 12.23 1.59
C PHE A 61 0.76 11.47 0.25
N GLN A 62 -0.39 11.00 -0.24
CA GLN A 62 -0.47 10.30 -1.52
C GLN A 62 -0.04 11.20 -2.68
N GLN A 63 -0.47 12.47 -2.67
CA GLN A 63 -0.10 13.45 -3.68
C GLN A 63 1.42 13.69 -3.69
N GLU A 64 2.02 13.97 -2.52
CA GLU A 64 3.46 14.19 -2.38
C GLU A 64 4.25 12.93 -2.80
N PHE A 65 3.87 11.76 -2.28
CA PHE A 65 4.58 10.51 -2.54
C PHE A 65 4.54 10.12 -4.03
N ASN A 66 3.40 10.30 -4.69
CA ASN A 66 3.25 9.91 -6.10
C ASN A 66 3.77 10.96 -7.09
N SER A 67 3.78 12.25 -6.72
CA SER A 67 4.07 13.35 -7.67
C SER A 67 5.45 13.98 -7.47
N GLU A 68 5.94 14.05 -6.24
CA GLU A 68 7.15 14.84 -5.89
C GLU A 68 8.35 13.95 -5.54
N ARG A 69 8.11 12.67 -5.22
CA ARG A 69 9.16 11.68 -4.96
C ARG A 69 9.10 10.53 -5.97
N PRO A 70 9.40 10.76 -7.27
CA PRO A 70 9.48 9.66 -8.21
C PRO A 70 10.63 8.73 -7.79
N THR A 71 10.27 7.52 -7.38
CA THR A 71 11.22 6.43 -7.10
C THR A 71 11.90 5.94 -8.37
#